data_AF-K6U2W8-F1
#
_entry.id   AF-K6U2W8-F1
#
_cell.length_a   1.000
_cell.length_b   1.000
_cell.length_c   1.000
_cell.angle_alpha   90.00
_cell.angle_beta   90.00
_cell.angle_gamma   90.00
#
_symmetry.space_group_name_H-M   'P 1'
#
loop_
_entity.id
_entity.type
_entity.pdbx_description
1 polymer ?
#
loop_
_entity_poly.entity_id
_entity_poly.type
_entity_poly.pdbx_seq_one_letter_code
_entity_poly.pdbx_strand_id
1 'polypeptide(L)'
;MAKKSNENNYRESILQIMAEVQDTYYKPEEASTIIRFIEGYKHDNDFYKICFSWNGCRGEEFKDDSQDFRNKISIYICLNNDIKVPPLLLKDLVQEIGKASVESWGAPEYLFLLSERLLKETEGQYIETFGKTLFSSMDTYGSCISMDFSKINVKGILNELNSKQYKDKLILDLVDYFKSKL
;
A
#
# COMPACT_ATOMS: atom_id res chain seq x y z
N MET A 1 13.63 -25.76 -20.38
CA MET A 1 13.29 -26.02 -18.97
C MET A 1 13.30 -24.69 -18.23
N ALA A 2 12.21 -24.40 -17.51
CA ALA A 2 11.76 -23.07 -17.13
C ALA A 2 12.59 -22.44 -16.00
N LYS A 3 12.98 -21.16 -16.17
CA LYS A 3 13.36 -20.26 -15.08
C LYS A 3 12.08 -19.76 -14.41
N LYS A 4 11.69 -20.40 -13.30
CA LYS A 4 10.73 -19.88 -12.31
C LYS A 4 11.41 -19.99 -10.94
N SER A 5 12.20 -19.00 -10.52
CA SER A 5 12.76 -19.01 -9.16
C SER A 5 13.25 -17.66 -8.59
N ASN A 6 12.78 -16.50 -9.07
CA ASN A 6 13.27 -15.21 -8.53
C ASN A 6 12.23 -14.31 -7.84
N GLU A 7 10.94 -14.36 -8.21
CA GLU A 7 9.94 -13.47 -7.59
C GLU A 7 9.61 -13.86 -6.14
N ASN A 8 9.55 -15.17 -5.83
CA ASN A 8 9.37 -15.63 -4.45
C ASN A 8 10.56 -15.28 -3.53
N ASN A 9 11.74 -14.95 -4.07
CA ASN A 9 12.88 -14.61 -3.24
C ASN A 9 12.77 -13.19 -2.67
N TYR A 10 12.31 -12.22 -3.47
CA TYR A 10 12.23 -10.83 -3.02
C TYR A 10 11.19 -10.64 -1.93
N ARG A 11 9.97 -11.18 -2.12
CA ARG A 11 8.90 -11.09 -1.11
C ARG A 11 9.32 -11.65 0.24
N GLU A 12 9.83 -12.89 0.24
CA GLU A 12 10.26 -13.55 1.48
C GLU A 12 11.43 -12.81 2.12
N SER A 13 12.36 -12.28 1.32
CA SER A 13 13.46 -11.45 1.83
C SER A 13 12.93 -10.18 2.52
N ILE A 14 11.97 -9.47 1.92
CA ILE A 14 11.37 -8.27 2.51
C ILE A 14 10.64 -8.60 3.81
N LEU A 15 9.81 -9.65 3.81
CA LEU A 15 9.09 -10.06 5.02
C LEU A 15 10.07 -10.47 6.14
N GLN A 16 11.14 -11.18 5.79
CA GLN A 16 12.19 -11.53 6.74
C GLN A 16 12.90 -10.29 7.29
N ILE A 17 13.34 -9.37 6.44
CA ILE A 17 13.99 -8.12 6.87
C ILE A 17 13.04 -7.33 7.78
N MET A 18 11.79 -7.15 7.37
CA MET A 18 10.78 -6.43 8.17
C MET A 18 10.56 -7.09 9.53
N ALA A 19 10.55 -8.41 9.60
CA ALA A 19 10.43 -9.14 10.87
C ALA A 19 11.67 -8.98 11.75
N GLU A 20 12.88 -9.01 11.16
CA GLU A 20 14.15 -8.81 11.86
C GLU A 20 14.29 -7.39 12.43
N VAL A 21 13.74 -6.39 11.73
CA VAL A 21 13.79 -4.99 12.16
C VAL A 21 12.46 -4.49 12.76
N GLN A 22 11.51 -5.37 13.06
CA GLN A 22 10.19 -4.95 13.56
C GLN A 22 10.26 -4.11 14.84
N ASP A 23 11.22 -4.41 15.72
CA ASP A 23 11.42 -3.72 17.00
C ASP A 23 11.94 -2.28 16.80
N THR A 24 12.41 -1.94 15.60
CA THR A 24 12.74 -0.56 15.22
C THR A 24 11.50 0.27 14.91
N TYR A 25 10.39 -0.38 14.55
CA TYR A 25 9.15 0.28 14.15
C TYR A 25 8.13 0.33 15.28
N TYR A 26 7.99 -0.73 16.07
CA TYR A 26 7.18 -0.75 17.29
C TYR A 26 7.74 -1.73 18.30
N LYS A 27 7.55 -1.41 19.58
CA LYS A 27 7.89 -2.33 20.66
C LYS A 27 6.75 -3.33 20.90
N PRO A 28 7.02 -4.54 21.40
CA PRO A 28 5.99 -5.53 21.71
C PRO A 28 4.86 -5.00 22.60
N GLU A 29 5.17 -4.13 23.57
CA GLU A 29 4.18 -3.49 24.45
C GLU A 29 3.20 -2.55 23.71
N GLU A 30 3.58 -2.05 22.52
CA GLU A 30 2.73 -1.17 21.71
C GLU A 30 1.73 -1.96 20.84
N ALA A 31 1.92 -3.27 20.66
CA ALA A 31 1.09 -4.09 19.79
C ALA A 31 -0.40 -3.98 20.10
N SER A 32 -0.77 -4.02 21.38
CA SER A 32 -2.17 -3.87 21.82
C SER A 32 -2.80 -2.53 21.40
N THR A 33 -2.03 -1.44 21.47
CA THR A 33 -2.47 -0.10 21.05
C THR A 33 -2.60 -0.02 19.53
N ILE A 34 -1.67 -0.63 18.79
CA ILE A 34 -1.69 -0.70 17.32
C ILE A 34 -2.92 -1.48 16.85
N ILE A 35 -3.16 -2.69 17.40
CA ILE A 35 -4.35 -3.50 17.08
C ILE A 35 -5.61 -2.70 17.35
N ARG A 36 -5.71 -2.06 18.52
CA ARG A 36 -6.88 -1.25 18.89
C ARG A 36 -7.11 -0.09 17.93
N PHE A 37 -6.05 0.56 17.47
CA PHE A 37 -6.13 1.61 16.45
C PHE A 37 -6.65 1.05 15.12
N ILE A 38 -6.09 -0.08 14.66
CA ILE A 38 -6.46 -0.70 13.38
C ILE A 38 -7.93 -1.14 13.40
N GLU A 39 -8.33 -1.94 14.38
CA GLU A 39 -9.68 -2.50 14.47
C GLU A 39 -10.74 -1.41 14.75
N GLY A 40 -10.35 -0.37 15.47
CA GLY A 40 -11.21 0.75 15.86
C GLY A 40 -11.20 1.94 14.89
N TYR A 41 -10.44 1.88 13.80
CA TYR A 41 -10.18 3.04 12.93
C TYR A 41 -11.46 3.65 12.37
N LYS A 42 -11.61 4.96 12.57
CA LYS A 42 -12.68 5.77 11.97
C LYS A 42 -12.09 6.98 11.26
N HIS A 43 -12.26 7.06 9.95
CA HIS A 43 -11.71 8.13 9.11
C HIS A 43 -11.90 9.53 9.72
N ASP A 44 -13.14 9.89 10.09
CA ASP A 44 -13.48 11.22 10.61
C ASP A 44 -12.70 11.62 11.88
N ASN A 45 -12.27 10.64 12.68
CA ASN A 45 -11.61 10.89 13.96
C ASN A 45 -10.13 10.50 13.98
N ASP A 46 -9.67 9.63 13.08
CA ASP A 46 -8.36 9.02 13.18
C ASP A 46 -7.46 9.33 11.98
N PHE A 47 -8.03 9.78 10.86
CA PHE A 47 -7.27 10.05 9.64
C PHE A 47 -6.13 11.04 9.87
N TYR A 48 -6.32 12.05 10.72
CA TYR A 48 -5.30 13.06 11.03
C TYR A 48 -4.00 12.47 11.60
N LYS A 49 -4.04 11.26 12.19
CA LYS A 49 -2.88 10.59 12.77
C LYS A 49 -2.00 9.92 11.71
N ILE A 50 -2.56 9.63 10.54
CA ILE A 50 -1.86 8.93 9.45
C ILE A 50 -1.75 9.80 8.18
N CYS A 51 -2.51 10.89 8.08
CA CYS A 51 -2.51 11.72 6.89
C CYS A 51 -1.15 12.35 6.63
N PHE A 52 -0.76 12.43 5.36
CA PHE A 52 0.46 13.07 4.95
C PHE A 52 0.43 14.56 5.35
N SER A 53 1.38 14.97 6.19
CA SER A 53 1.51 16.35 6.65
C SER A 53 2.76 16.98 6.02
N TRP A 54 2.57 17.70 4.91
CA TRP A 54 3.69 18.28 4.18
C TRP A 54 4.18 19.60 4.82
N ASN A 55 5.48 19.68 5.12
CA ASN A 55 6.12 20.91 5.59
C ASN A 55 6.50 21.92 4.48
N GLY A 56 6.23 21.62 3.20
CA GLY A 56 6.61 22.44 2.06
C GLY A 56 8.02 22.19 1.50
N CYS A 57 8.80 21.30 2.13
CA CYS A 57 10.15 20.93 1.70
C CYS A 57 10.19 19.54 1.06
N ARG A 58 11.29 19.21 0.36
CA ARG A 58 11.49 17.93 -0.35
C ARG A 58 12.82 17.29 0.03
N GLY A 59 13.00 16.02 -0.30
CA GLY A 59 14.27 15.31 -0.11
C GLY A 59 14.71 15.29 1.35
N GLU A 60 15.96 15.69 1.63
CA GLU A 60 16.52 15.66 3.00
C GLU A 60 15.83 16.60 3.99
N GLU A 61 15.16 17.66 3.50
CA GLU A 61 14.43 18.62 4.32
C GLU A 61 12.94 18.25 4.50
N PHE A 62 12.51 17.15 3.87
CA PHE A 62 11.16 16.63 3.97
C PHE A 62 10.84 16.24 5.41
N LYS A 63 9.69 16.72 5.91
CA LYS A 63 9.14 16.28 7.19
C LYS A 63 7.67 15.97 7.01
N ASP A 64 7.29 14.82 7.57
CA ASP A 64 5.91 14.39 7.72
C ASP A 64 5.72 13.85 9.14
N ASP A 65 5.07 14.65 9.97
CA ASP A 65 4.86 14.35 11.40
C ASP A 65 4.09 13.04 11.62
N SER A 66 3.31 12.61 10.63
CA SER A 66 2.52 11.37 10.68
C SER A 66 3.28 10.16 10.13
N GLN A 67 4.46 10.34 9.54
CA GLN A 67 5.17 9.28 8.82
C GLN A 67 5.50 8.08 9.72
N ASP A 68 6.07 8.34 10.91
CA ASP A 68 6.47 7.27 11.83
C ASP A 68 5.27 6.43 12.27
N PHE A 69 4.16 7.08 12.63
CA PHE A 69 2.94 6.37 13.03
C PHE A 69 2.32 5.63 11.84
N ARG A 70 2.24 6.26 10.67
CA ARG A 70 1.74 5.61 9.44
C ARG A 70 2.56 4.38 9.07
N ASN A 71 3.89 4.45 9.17
CA ASN A 71 4.78 3.33 8.89
C ASN A 71 4.60 2.22 9.91
N LYS A 72 4.54 2.56 11.21
CA LYS A 72 4.26 1.61 12.29
C LYS A 72 2.99 0.79 12.04
N ILE A 73 1.87 1.46 11.72
CA ILE A 73 0.60 0.78 11.42
C ILE A 73 0.72 -0.09 10.15
N SER A 74 1.33 0.45 9.10
CA SER A 74 1.49 -0.22 7.81
C SER A 74 2.31 -1.51 7.92
N ILE A 75 3.45 -1.45 8.62
CA ILE A 75 4.34 -2.59 8.83
C ILE A 75 3.67 -3.65 9.70
N TYR A 76 2.98 -3.23 10.77
CA TYR A 76 2.22 -4.16 11.60
C TYR A 76 1.17 -4.93 10.77
N ILE A 77 0.44 -4.24 9.89
CA ILE A 77 -0.53 -4.86 8.97
C ILE A 77 0.14 -5.84 8.01
N CYS A 78 1.33 -5.53 7.48
CA CYS A 78 2.05 -6.40 6.57
C CYS A 78 2.59 -7.67 7.24
N LEU A 79 3.04 -7.57 8.49
CA LEU A 79 3.58 -8.69 9.26
C LEU A 79 2.47 -9.58 9.86
N ASN A 80 1.28 -9.03 10.10
CA ASN A 80 0.16 -9.73 10.74
C ASN A 80 -1.03 -9.87 9.76
N ASN A 81 -1.09 -11.00 9.06
CA ASN A 81 -2.14 -11.26 8.07
C ASN A 81 -3.47 -11.74 8.66
N ASP A 82 -3.50 -12.06 9.95
CA ASP A 82 -4.63 -12.60 10.69
C ASP A 82 -5.54 -11.52 11.32
N ILE A 83 -5.03 -10.30 11.49
CA ILE A 83 -5.83 -9.19 12.00
C ILE A 83 -6.86 -8.71 10.98
N LYS A 84 -8.02 -8.27 11.46
CA LYS A 84 -9.05 -7.65 10.61
C LYS A 84 -8.70 -6.17 10.42
N VAL A 85 -8.44 -5.78 9.18
CA VAL A 85 -8.15 -4.38 8.83
C VAL A 85 -9.38 -3.75 8.16
N PRO A 86 -9.85 -2.58 8.62
CA PRO A 86 -10.91 -1.87 7.91
C PRO A 86 -10.49 -1.51 6.48
N PRO A 87 -11.31 -1.79 5.45
CA PRO A 87 -11.02 -1.42 4.05
C PRO A 87 -10.62 0.05 3.87
N LEU A 88 -11.27 0.94 4.60
CA LEU A 88 -11.00 2.37 4.55
C LEU A 88 -9.61 2.73 5.11
N LEU A 89 -9.13 2.01 6.14
CA LEU A 89 -7.77 2.20 6.65
C LEU A 89 -6.73 1.81 5.60
N LEU A 90 -6.91 0.67 4.92
CA LEU A 90 -6.02 0.26 3.82
C LEU A 90 -5.99 1.31 2.72
N LYS A 91 -7.17 1.81 2.32
CA LYS A 91 -7.29 2.88 1.31
C LYS A 91 -6.51 4.12 1.72
N ASP A 92 -6.74 4.60 2.94
CA ASP A 92 -6.13 5.82 3.45
C ASP A 92 -4.60 5.66 3.58
N LEU A 93 -4.11 4.53 4.11
CA LEU A 93 -2.67 4.26 4.19
C LEU A 93 -2.00 4.28 2.81
N VAL A 94 -2.54 3.53 1.83
CA VAL A 94 -1.98 3.47 0.46
C VAL A 94 -1.99 4.85 -0.19
N GLN A 95 -3.06 5.62 0.00
CA GLN A 95 -3.18 6.97 -0.56
C GLN A 95 -2.15 7.93 0.04
N GLU A 96 -2.03 7.95 1.37
CA GLU A 96 -1.16 8.91 2.07
C GLU A 96 0.32 8.54 1.93
N ILE A 97 0.66 7.25 1.84
CA ILE A 97 2.00 6.81 1.44
C ILE A 97 2.31 7.31 0.03
N GLY A 98 1.39 7.13 -0.93
CA GLY A 98 1.60 7.59 -2.31
C GLY A 98 1.91 9.09 -2.38
N LYS A 99 1.17 9.91 -1.63
CA LYS A 99 1.43 11.36 -1.54
C LYS A 99 2.81 11.66 -0.94
N ALA A 100 3.13 11.05 0.19
CA ALA A 100 4.41 11.26 0.86
C ALA A 100 5.58 10.88 -0.07
N SER A 101 5.46 9.78 -0.80
CA SER A 101 6.49 9.29 -1.72
C SER A 101 6.82 10.22 -2.88
N VAL A 102 5.86 11.03 -3.32
CA VAL A 102 6.11 12.06 -4.35
C VAL A 102 7.04 13.15 -3.82
N GLU A 103 6.86 13.55 -2.56
CA GLU A 103 7.60 14.67 -1.96
C GLU A 103 8.93 14.22 -1.31
N SER A 104 8.99 12.97 -0.82
CA SER A 104 10.21 12.38 -0.25
C SER A 104 11.13 11.74 -1.29
N TRP A 105 10.70 11.62 -2.56
CA TRP A 105 11.42 10.90 -3.63
C TRP A 105 11.79 9.47 -3.23
N GLY A 106 10.84 8.77 -2.60
CA GLY A 106 11.06 7.41 -2.14
C GLY A 106 9.75 6.75 -1.70
N ALA A 107 9.57 5.50 -2.11
CA ALA A 107 8.46 4.68 -1.67
C ALA A 107 8.95 3.61 -0.68
N PRO A 108 8.19 3.31 0.38
CA PRO A 108 8.53 2.22 1.27
C PRO A 108 8.45 0.89 0.52
N GLU A 109 9.39 -0.01 0.79
CA GLU A 109 9.47 -1.32 0.13
C GLU A 109 8.26 -2.20 0.44
N TYR A 110 7.56 -1.99 1.55
CA TYR A 110 6.35 -2.74 1.90
C TYR A 110 5.09 -2.28 1.16
N LEU A 111 5.15 -1.23 0.33
CA LEU A 111 3.95 -0.67 -0.31
C LEU A 111 3.23 -1.69 -1.19
N PHE A 112 3.95 -2.62 -1.84
CA PHE A 112 3.31 -3.69 -2.61
C PHE A 112 2.47 -4.62 -1.73
N LEU A 113 2.93 -4.95 -0.52
CA LEU A 113 2.19 -5.80 0.42
C LEU A 113 0.88 -5.15 0.86
N LEU A 114 0.91 -3.85 1.19
CA LEU A 114 -0.33 -3.12 1.50
C LEU A 114 -1.25 -2.99 0.29
N SER A 115 -0.71 -2.72 -0.89
CA SER A 115 -1.49 -2.58 -2.11
C SER A 115 -2.16 -3.89 -2.53
N GLU A 116 -1.46 -5.02 -2.38
CA GLU A 116 -2.05 -6.35 -2.55
C GLU A 116 -3.20 -6.57 -1.59
N ARG A 117 -2.99 -6.27 -0.31
CA ARG A 117 -3.99 -6.46 0.74
C ARG A 117 -5.22 -5.60 0.47
N LEU A 118 -5.03 -4.35 0.06
CA LEU A 118 -6.11 -3.45 -0.37
C LEU A 118 -6.93 -4.08 -1.50
N LEU A 119 -6.29 -4.49 -2.61
CA LEU A 119 -7.00 -5.02 -3.76
C LEU A 119 -7.68 -6.36 -3.46
N LYS A 120 -7.04 -7.21 -2.67
CA LYS A 120 -7.56 -8.51 -2.27
C LYS A 120 -8.78 -8.38 -1.35
N GLU A 121 -8.69 -7.58 -0.29
CA GLU A 121 -9.75 -7.49 0.72
C GLU A 121 -10.94 -6.64 0.27
N THR A 122 -10.74 -5.74 -0.68
CA THR A 122 -11.80 -4.83 -1.18
C THR A 122 -12.33 -5.23 -2.55
N GLU A 123 -11.83 -6.34 -3.12
CA GLU A 123 -12.17 -6.84 -4.45
C GLU A 123 -12.07 -5.78 -5.56
N GLY A 124 -11.19 -4.79 -5.39
CA GLY A 124 -11.01 -3.70 -6.35
C GLY A 124 -11.86 -2.46 -6.10
N GLN A 125 -12.68 -2.39 -5.04
CA GLN A 125 -13.49 -1.21 -4.72
C GLN A 125 -12.68 0.10 -4.71
N TYR A 126 -11.41 0.05 -4.32
CA TYR A 126 -10.50 1.20 -4.29
C TYR A 126 -9.42 1.16 -5.39
N ILE A 127 -9.73 0.58 -6.54
CA ILE A 127 -8.80 0.42 -7.66
C ILE A 127 -8.22 1.75 -8.16
N GLU A 128 -9.02 2.81 -8.18
CA GLU A 128 -8.55 4.14 -8.57
C GLU A 128 -7.61 4.76 -7.55
N THR A 129 -7.82 4.51 -6.25
CA THR A 129 -6.88 4.93 -5.20
C THR A 129 -5.55 4.20 -5.39
N PHE A 130 -5.59 2.88 -5.60
CA PHE A 130 -4.40 2.11 -5.93
C PHE A 130 -3.71 2.69 -7.17
N GLY A 131 -4.44 2.96 -8.25
CA GLY A 131 -3.86 3.49 -9.48
C GLY A 131 -3.24 4.88 -9.32
N LYS A 132 -3.87 5.76 -8.55
CA LYS A 132 -3.32 7.09 -8.23
C LYS A 132 -1.99 6.95 -7.49
N THR A 133 -1.89 6.03 -6.54
CA THR A 133 -0.63 5.75 -5.84
C THR A 133 0.38 5.07 -6.76
N LEU A 134 -0.01 4.05 -7.52
CA LEU A 134 0.87 3.30 -8.42
C LEU A 134 1.56 4.21 -9.44
N PHE A 135 0.84 5.18 -9.98
CA PHE A 135 1.33 6.08 -11.03
C PHE A 135 1.76 7.45 -10.52
N SER A 136 1.86 7.68 -9.21
CA SER A 136 2.25 9.00 -8.68
C SER A 136 3.74 9.30 -8.84
N SER A 137 4.60 8.27 -8.82
CA SER A 137 6.04 8.41 -9.02
C SER A 137 6.67 7.12 -9.56
N MET A 138 7.92 7.21 -10.05
CA MET A 138 8.69 6.01 -10.41
C MET A 138 8.93 5.10 -9.20
N ASP A 139 9.13 5.67 -8.01
CA ASP A 139 9.40 4.90 -6.79
C ASP A 139 8.18 4.09 -6.34
N THR A 140 6.99 4.70 -6.41
CA THR A 140 5.73 4.01 -6.08
C THR A 140 5.41 2.93 -7.10
N TYR A 141 5.62 3.19 -8.39
CA TYR A 141 5.53 2.17 -9.43
C TYR A 141 6.50 1.02 -9.16
N GLY A 142 7.77 1.35 -8.91
CA GLY A 142 8.86 0.42 -8.63
C GLY A 142 8.59 -0.45 -7.41
N SER A 143 8.11 0.13 -6.31
CA SER A 143 7.75 -0.63 -5.11
C SER A 143 6.61 -1.62 -5.40
N CYS A 144 5.59 -1.22 -6.16
CA CYS A 144 4.42 -2.04 -6.48
C CYS A 144 4.62 -3.08 -7.61
N ILE A 145 5.79 -3.17 -8.26
CA ILE A 145 5.96 -4.15 -9.35
C ILE A 145 5.93 -5.61 -8.86
N SER A 146 6.29 -5.82 -7.59
CA SER A 146 6.43 -7.14 -6.95
C SER A 146 5.13 -7.69 -6.37
N MET A 147 3.99 -7.08 -6.70
CA MET A 147 2.69 -7.54 -6.23
C MET A 147 2.36 -8.96 -6.74
N ASP A 148 1.90 -9.82 -5.83
CA ASP A 148 1.32 -11.13 -6.13
C ASP A 148 -0.17 -11.00 -6.48
N PHE A 149 -0.48 -11.22 -7.75
CA PHE A 149 -1.84 -11.17 -8.27
C PHE A 149 -2.60 -12.50 -8.17
N SER A 150 -1.99 -13.59 -7.68
CA SER A 150 -2.58 -14.93 -7.65
C SER A 150 -3.86 -15.02 -6.81
N LYS A 151 -4.02 -14.13 -5.84
CA LYS A 151 -5.18 -14.04 -4.93
C LYS A 151 -6.03 -12.79 -5.17
N ILE A 152 -5.77 -12.04 -6.23
CA ILE A 152 -6.50 -10.84 -6.59
C ILE A 152 -7.44 -11.17 -7.75
N ASN A 153 -8.70 -10.71 -7.68
CA ASN A 153 -9.68 -10.90 -8.76
C ASN A 153 -9.41 -9.95 -9.94
N VAL A 154 -8.29 -10.15 -10.65
CA VAL A 154 -7.85 -9.31 -11.77
C VAL A 154 -8.92 -9.21 -12.87
N LYS A 155 -9.63 -10.30 -13.16
CA LYS A 155 -10.71 -10.31 -14.16
C LYS A 155 -11.90 -9.44 -13.72
N GLY A 156 -12.28 -9.53 -12.44
CA GLY A 156 -13.33 -8.69 -11.87
C GLY A 156 -12.98 -7.20 -11.97
N ILE A 157 -11.76 -6.85 -11.57
CA ILE A 157 -11.22 -5.48 -11.66
C ILE A 157 -11.25 -4.99 -13.11
N LEU A 158 -10.77 -5.78 -14.08
CA LEU A 158 -10.80 -5.41 -15.49
C LEU A 158 -12.22 -5.22 -16.02
N ASN A 159 -13.17 -6.05 -15.60
CA ASN A 159 -14.57 -5.90 -15.99
C ASN A 159 -15.16 -4.60 -15.46
N GLU A 160 -14.90 -4.27 -14.18
CA GLU A 160 -15.34 -3.02 -13.57
C GLU A 160 -14.75 -1.82 -14.32
N LEU A 161 -13.43 -1.77 -14.50
CA LEU A 161 -12.75 -0.70 -15.22
C LEU A 161 -13.28 -0.55 -16.65
N ASN A 162 -13.55 -1.68 -17.33
CA ASN A 162 -14.07 -1.64 -18.70
C ASN A 162 -15.52 -1.19 -18.81
N SER A 163 -16.33 -1.41 -17.78
CA SER A 163 -17.73 -0.99 -17.73
C SER A 163 -17.91 0.52 -17.47
N LYS A 164 -16.87 1.24 -17.04
CA LYS A 164 -16.96 2.69 -16.80
C LYS A 164 -17.29 3.41 -18.11
N GLN A 165 -18.35 4.22 -18.07
CA GLN A 165 -18.83 5.00 -19.21
C GLN A 165 -17.80 6.04 -19.67
N TYR A 166 -17.11 6.67 -18.72
CA TYR A 166 -16.03 7.61 -18.98
C TYR A 166 -14.70 6.98 -18.54
N LYS A 167 -13.72 6.99 -19.44
CA LYS A 167 -12.37 6.51 -19.18
C LYS A 167 -11.43 7.68 -19.35
N ASP A 168 -11.01 8.26 -18.22
CA ASP A 168 -9.89 9.17 -18.22
C ASP A 168 -8.57 8.40 -18.41
N LYS A 169 -7.46 9.15 -18.42
CA LYS A 169 -6.13 8.57 -18.57
C LYS A 169 -5.83 7.51 -17.50
N LEU A 170 -6.20 7.76 -16.24
CA LEU A 170 -5.94 6.83 -15.14
C LEU A 170 -6.65 5.48 -15.37
N ILE A 171 -7.92 5.52 -15.78
CA ILE A 171 -8.67 4.28 -16.06
C ILE A 171 -8.04 3.51 -17.23
N LEU A 172 -7.61 4.21 -18.30
CA LEU A 172 -6.94 3.56 -19.43
C LEU A 172 -5.61 2.91 -19.01
N ASP A 173 -4.79 3.64 -18.26
CA ASP A 173 -3.51 3.16 -17.75
C ASP A 173 -3.71 1.94 -16.82
N LEU A 174 -4.75 1.94 -15.98
CA LEU A 174 -5.10 0.80 -15.14
C LEU A 174 -5.55 -0.41 -15.96
N VAL A 175 -6.37 -0.21 -17.00
CA VAL A 175 -6.80 -1.30 -17.89
C VAL A 175 -5.57 -1.97 -18.52
N ASP A 176 -4.63 -1.18 -19.03
CA ASP A 176 -3.42 -1.72 -19.66
C ASP A 176 -2.50 -2.40 -18.64
N TYR A 177 -2.34 -1.81 -17.45
CA TYR A 177 -1.60 -2.42 -16.35
C TYR A 177 -2.17 -3.79 -15.98
N PHE A 178 -3.47 -3.91 -15.71
CA PHE A 178 -4.06 -5.18 -15.29
C PHE A 178 -4.16 -6.21 -16.42
N LYS A 179 -4.27 -5.78 -17.69
CA LYS A 179 -4.13 -6.70 -18.84
C LYS A 179 -2.77 -7.36 -18.88
N SER A 180 -1.70 -6.65 -18.51
CA SER A 180 -0.34 -7.21 -18.46
C SER A 180 -0.12 -8.24 -17.34
N LYS A 181 -1.07 -8.38 -16.41
CA LYS A 181 -1.02 -9.29 -15.26
C LYS A 181 -1.83 -10.58 -15.45
N LEU A 182 -2.49 -10.74 -16.60
CA LEU A 182 -3.17 -11.97 -17.03
C LEU A 182 -2.22 -12.87 -17.82
#